data_AF-A0A2D5AST4-F1
#
_entry.id   AF-A0A2D5AST4-F1
#
_cell.length_a   1.000
_cell.length_b   1.000
_cell.length_c   1.000
_cell.angle_alpha   90.00
_cell.angle_beta   90.00
_cell.angle_gamma   90.00
#
_symmetry.space_group_name_H-M   'P 1'
#
loop_
_entity.id
_entity.type
_entity.pdbx_description
1 polymer ?
#
loop_
_entity_poly.entity_id
_entity_poly.type
_entity_poly.pdbx_seq_one_letter_code
_entity_poly.pdbx_strand_id
1 'polypeptide(L)'
;MKIYFCDLCNESVPHGDLENGRAVMRNGRVICSACEVAMTSGSATSPGSTESPSEGGAGVERTNATSGRQRSVRGASPVAAMAVALASFSLLGTLAMGAFLFTNTDEHLRLVEDEIADARREALEDDRSIESRFADEVRRTTDELADARASLADLRARLEESARSRNDSLARVREDILEWDGRLRDVEGVLSTVERHGIELGQIRDSAANLRTDIVLVGERVKEQRDRQEEQQKAAESVQKSEDSQPAWWPLVGELSSQNSGVRWQAVQSLGATKDGAVATHLTAMLKDPDIFVRMATARILGDLQAVVGIPALIDALEDPEASVREASVVSLRGVTGQNFRFDPGGKGSERAKRVKAWRTWWEKSADDLLGS
;
A
#
# COMPACT_ATOMS: atom_id res chain seq x y z
N MET A 1 25.12 7.45 8.94
CA MET A 1 25.94 8.63 8.59
C MET A 1 25.08 9.57 7.78
N LYS A 2 24.83 10.80 8.25
CA LYS A 2 24.17 11.82 7.41
C LYS A 2 25.22 12.41 6.47
N ILE A 3 24.90 12.47 5.19
CA ILE A 3 25.72 13.10 4.16
C ILE A 3 24.85 14.22 3.58
N TYR A 4 25.42 15.41 3.51
CA TYR A 4 24.85 16.59 2.89
C TYR A 4 25.48 16.77 1.51
N PHE A 5 24.93 17.66 0.69
CA PHE A 5 25.54 18.04 -0.58
C PHE A 5 25.77 19.54 -0.59
N CYS A 6 26.91 19.97 -1.13
CA CYS A 6 27.20 21.38 -1.30
C CYS A 6 26.23 21.99 -2.31
N ASP A 7 25.52 23.06 -1.96
CA ASP A 7 24.55 23.72 -2.83
C ASP A 7 25.18 24.47 -4.02
N LEU A 8 26.51 24.53 -4.11
CA LEU A 8 27.26 25.23 -5.17
C LEU A 8 27.91 24.28 -6.17
N CYS A 9 28.66 23.28 -5.70
CA CYS A 9 29.36 22.31 -6.56
C CYS A 9 28.72 20.91 -6.59
N ASN A 10 27.68 20.68 -5.76
CA ASN A 10 26.99 19.41 -5.61
C ASN A 10 27.87 18.22 -5.16
N GLU A 11 29.03 18.49 -4.56
CA GLU A 11 29.86 17.46 -3.93
C GLU A 11 29.30 17.03 -2.56
N SER A 12 29.53 15.77 -2.20
CA SER A 12 29.12 15.22 -0.91
C SER A 12 29.91 15.86 0.24
N VAL A 13 29.20 16.35 1.24
CA VAL A 13 29.72 16.92 2.49
C VAL A 13 29.30 16.01 3.65
N PRO A 14 30.22 15.18 4.18
CA PRO A 14 29.97 14.39 5.38
C PRO A 14 29.54 15.26 6.57
N HIS A 15 28.62 14.78 7.41
CA HIS A 15 28.17 15.54 8.59
C HIS A 15 29.32 15.96 9.52
N GLY A 16 30.36 15.13 9.65
CA GLY A 16 31.55 15.47 10.45
C GLY A 16 32.34 16.66 9.91
N ASP A 17 32.20 17.03 8.64
CA ASP A 17 32.86 18.23 8.09
C ASP A 17 32.12 19.51 8.47
N LEU A 18 30.81 19.44 8.73
CA LEU A 18 30.05 20.56 9.32
C LEU A 18 30.40 20.76 10.80
N GLU A 19 30.56 19.67 11.55
CA GLU A 19 30.92 19.72 12.97
C GLU A 19 32.37 20.20 13.20
N ASN A 20 33.28 19.82 12.31
CA ASN A 20 34.70 20.20 12.39
C ASN A 20 35.02 21.55 11.70
N GLY A 21 34.02 22.28 11.22
CA GLY A 21 34.19 23.59 10.57
C GLY A 21 34.88 23.57 9.20
N ARG A 22 34.93 22.41 8.53
CA ARG A 22 35.45 22.25 7.15
C ARG A 22 34.38 22.49 6.07
N ALA A 23 33.13 22.67 6.48
CA ALA A 23 32.01 23.12 5.66
C ALA A 23 31.13 24.03 6.51
N VAL A 24 30.45 24.98 5.87
CA VAL A 24 29.68 26.01 6.56
C VAL A 24 28.22 25.97 6.12
N MET A 25 27.32 26.16 7.09
CA MET A 25 25.89 26.31 6.84
C MET A 25 25.52 27.80 6.89
N ARG A 26 25.13 28.39 5.75
CA ARG A 26 24.66 29.79 5.68
C ARG A 26 23.24 29.82 5.14
N ASN A 27 22.32 30.44 5.89
CA ASN A 27 20.92 30.61 5.48
C ASN A 27 20.25 29.29 5.03
N GLY A 28 20.55 28.19 5.73
CA GLY A 28 20.00 26.86 5.41
C GLY A 28 20.64 26.15 4.21
N ARG A 29 21.69 26.71 3.61
CA ARG A 29 22.49 26.08 2.53
C ARG A 29 23.81 25.56 3.05
N VAL A 30 24.23 24.40 2.56
CA VAL A 30 25.51 23.75 2.87
C VAL A 30 26.54 24.15 1.83
N ILE A 31 27.67 24.70 2.28
CA ILE A 31 28.77 25.14 1.42
C ILE A 31 30.04 24.39 1.85
N CYS A 32 30.69 23.69 0.91
CA CYS A 32 31.97 23.02 1.19
C CYS A 32 33.12 24.05 1.30
N SER A 33 34.21 23.69 1.98
CA SER A 33 35.39 24.55 2.13
C SER A 33 35.96 25.05 0.80
N ALA A 34 35.98 24.24 -0.25
CA ALA A 34 36.48 24.64 -1.56
C ALA A 34 35.65 25.78 -2.17
N CYS A 35 34.32 25.67 -2.11
CA CYS A 35 33.41 26.72 -2.58
C CYS A 35 33.49 27.96 -1.69
N GLU A 36 33.64 27.80 -0.36
CA GLU A 36 33.80 28.94 0.54
C GLU A 36 35.09 29.72 0.26
N VAL A 37 36.21 29.02 0.05
CA VAL A 37 37.47 29.64 -0.34
C VAL A 37 37.31 30.33 -1.71
N ALA A 38 36.71 29.68 -2.71
CA ALA A 38 36.48 30.29 -4.02
C ALA A 38 35.55 31.52 -3.99
N MET A 39 34.59 31.57 -3.05
CA MET A 39 33.74 32.74 -2.84
C MET A 39 34.48 33.89 -2.14
N THR A 40 35.51 33.59 -1.34
CA THR A 40 36.33 34.60 -0.65
C THR A 40 37.56 35.05 -1.46
N SER A 41 38.00 34.22 -2.42
CA SER A 41 39.14 34.48 -3.30
C SER A 41 38.66 34.74 -4.73
N GLY A 42 38.33 35.99 -5.01
CA GLY A 42 38.10 36.44 -6.38
C GLY A 42 39.39 36.38 -7.21
N SER A 43 39.33 35.64 -8.32
CA SER A 43 40.23 35.64 -9.49
C SER A 43 41.65 35.05 -9.35
N ALA A 44 41.94 33.99 -10.10
CA ALA A 44 42.88 34.02 -11.25
C ALA A 44 43.46 32.63 -11.59
N THR A 45 43.05 32.13 -12.76
CA THR A 45 43.82 31.39 -13.79
C THR A 45 44.38 29.97 -13.58
N SER A 46 44.21 29.21 -14.68
CA SER A 46 44.60 27.84 -15.03
C SER A 46 46.12 27.58 -15.05
N PRO A 47 46.61 26.33 -14.89
CA PRO A 47 48.01 25.99 -15.11
C PRO A 47 48.24 25.48 -16.54
N GLY A 48 49.26 26.04 -17.20
CA GLY A 48 49.75 25.60 -18.51
C GLY A 48 51.28 25.60 -18.56
N SER A 49 51.81 24.55 -19.21
CA SER A 49 53.14 24.38 -19.84
C SER A 49 54.43 24.31 -18.99
N THR A 50 54.95 23.08 -18.89
CA THR A 50 56.23 22.59 -19.47
C THR A 50 57.36 23.60 -19.77
N GLU A 51 58.57 23.35 -19.23
CA GLU A 51 59.79 22.88 -19.94
C GLU A 51 61.07 23.04 -19.10
N SER A 52 62.05 22.17 -19.37
CA SER A 52 63.41 22.11 -18.77
C SER A 52 64.47 22.71 -19.75
N PRO A 53 65.78 22.37 -19.71
CA PRO A 53 66.87 23.33 -19.53
C PRO A 53 67.85 23.44 -20.73
N SER A 54 68.80 24.38 -20.68
CA SER A 54 70.10 24.35 -21.41
C SER A 54 70.96 25.53 -20.94
N GLU A 55 72.18 25.33 -20.44
CA GLU A 55 73.46 25.07 -21.14
C GLU A 55 73.97 26.19 -22.07
N GLY A 56 75.18 26.66 -21.75
CA GLY A 56 76.26 26.80 -22.74
C GLY A 56 76.41 28.17 -23.43
N GLY A 57 77.49 28.88 -23.08
CA GLY A 57 77.94 30.06 -23.84
C GLY A 57 79.30 30.56 -23.39
N ALA A 58 80.33 30.17 -24.14
CA ALA A 58 81.75 30.43 -23.90
C ALA A 58 82.21 31.84 -24.32
N GLY A 59 83.36 32.26 -23.77
CA GLY A 59 84.22 33.37 -24.23
C GLY A 59 85.51 33.36 -23.40
N VAL A 60 86.54 32.61 -23.78
CA VAL A 60 87.74 33.07 -24.54
C VAL A 60 88.44 34.28 -23.90
N GLU A 61 89.60 34.05 -23.29
CA GLU A 61 90.80 34.88 -23.53
C GLU A 61 92.09 34.14 -23.11
N ARG A 62 93.07 34.15 -24.02
CA ARG A 62 94.46 33.69 -23.84
C ARG A 62 95.24 34.73 -23.02
N THR A 63 96.23 34.30 -22.24
CA THR A 63 97.59 34.88 -22.29
C THR A 63 98.62 33.94 -21.66
N ASN A 64 99.83 34.05 -22.20
CA ASN A 64 100.99 33.18 -22.07
C ASN A 64 101.97 33.66 -20.98
N ALA A 65 102.83 32.72 -20.58
CA ALA A 65 104.27 32.86 -20.31
C ALA A 65 104.76 33.45 -18.98
N THR A 66 105.25 32.51 -18.16
CA THR A 66 106.62 32.35 -17.64
C THR A 66 107.41 33.56 -17.12
N SER A 67 107.87 33.38 -15.88
CA SER A 67 108.72 34.21 -15.03
C SER A 67 110.14 34.46 -15.57
N GLY A 68 110.65 35.68 -15.37
CA GLY A 68 112.06 36.04 -15.53
C GLY A 68 112.66 36.69 -14.29
N ARG A 69 113.79 36.14 -13.82
CA ARG A 69 114.90 36.76 -13.05
C ARG A 69 115.99 35.67 -12.98
N GLN A 70 117.28 35.87 -13.26
CA GLN A 70 118.20 36.87 -12.72
C GLN A 70 119.54 36.86 -13.50
N ARG A 71 120.15 38.06 -13.62
CA ARG A 71 121.58 38.45 -13.57
C ARG A 71 122.68 37.67 -14.35
N SER A 72 123.30 38.41 -15.29
CA SER A 72 124.72 38.86 -15.36
C SER A 72 125.80 37.88 -14.88
N VAL A 73 126.84 37.53 -15.64
CA VAL A 73 127.99 38.38 -16.03
C VAL A 73 128.70 37.82 -17.28
N ARG A 74 129.12 38.70 -18.21
CA ARG A 74 130.13 38.47 -19.27
C ARG A 74 131.23 39.54 -19.13
N GLY A 75 132.49 39.14 -19.29
CA GLY A 75 133.66 39.99 -19.57
C GLY A 75 134.82 39.05 -19.93
N ALA A 76 135.05 38.78 -21.21
CA ALA A 76 135.97 39.48 -22.12
C ALA A 76 137.47 39.18 -21.82
N SER A 77 138.09 38.52 -22.81
CA SER A 77 139.52 38.20 -23.04
C SER A 77 140.40 39.47 -23.23
N PRO A 78 141.71 39.48 -23.64
CA PRO A 78 142.58 38.38 -24.13
C PRO A 78 144.14 38.48 -23.86
N VAL A 79 144.87 37.48 -24.40
CA VAL A 79 146.30 37.38 -24.89
C VAL A 79 147.52 37.59 -23.95
N ALA A 80 148.38 36.55 -23.86
CA ALA A 80 149.86 36.52 -24.11
C ALA A 80 150.50 35.31 -23.37
N ALA A 81 150.86 34.19 -24.02
CA ALA A 81 152.11 33.87 -24.74
C ALA A 81 153.35 33.57 -23.86
N MET A 82 154.12 32.52 -24.25
CA MET A 82 155.37 31.92 -23.67
C MET A 82 155.17 30.86 -22.56
N ALA A 83 155.84 29.69 -22.52
CA ALA A 83 156.84 29.08 -23.40
C ALA A 83 156.88 27.54 -23.18
N VAL A 84 157.09 26.86 -24.31
CA VAL A 84 157.52 25.48 -24.58
C VAL A 84 158.24 24.75 -23.42
N ALA A 85 157.64 23.65 -22.93
CA ALA A 85 158.29 22.40 -22.46
C ALA A 85 157.38 21.50 -21.58
N LEU A 86 156.17 21.94 -21.19
CA LEU A 86 155.18 21.14 -20.43
C LEU A 86 153.89 20.81 -21.21
N ALA A 87 153.88 21.11 -22.51
CA ALA A 87 152.72 20.96 -23.39
C ALA A 87 152.35 19.49 -23.70
N SER A 88 153.24 18.53 -23.48
CA SER A 88 152.99 17.10 -23.75
C SER A 88 152.30 16.40 -22.57
N PHE A 89 152.65 16.74 -21.32
CA PHE A 89 151.97 16.23 -20.12
C PHE A 89 150.64 16.94 -19.83
N SER A 90 150.50 18.20 -20.24
CA SER A 90 149.25 18.96 -20.10
C SER A 90 148.20 18.53 -21.13
N LEU A 91 148.58 18.18 -22.37
CA LEU A 91 147.65 17.59 -23.34
C LEU A 91 147.19 16.19 -22.90
N LEU A 92 148.10 15.34 -22.41
CA LEU A 92 147.75 14.02 -21.87
C LEU A 92 146.89 14.12 -20.60
N GLY A 93 147.18 15.06 -19.71
CA GLY A 93 146.40 15.30 -18.49
C GLY A 93 145.02 15.91 -18.77
N THR A 94 144.89 16.81 -19.74
CA THR A 94 143.60 17.36 -20.18
C THR A 94 142.79 16.37 -21.00
N LEU A 95 143.43 15.51 -21.79
CA LEU A 95 142.78 14.38 -22.47
C LEU A 95 142.36 13.29 -21.48
N ALA A 96 143.17 12.97 -20.47
CA ALA A 96 142.83 12.00 -19.42
C ALA A 96 141.76 12.54 -18.47
N MET A 97 141.84 13.81 -18.07
CA MET A 97 140.81 14.50 -17.30
C MET A 97 139.53 14.66 -18.13
N GLY A 98 139.65 14.97 -19.42
CA GLY A 98 138.53 15.03 -20.35
C GLY A 98 137.85 13.66 -20.52
N ALA A 99 138.64 12.59 -20.65
CA ALA A 99 138.13 11.23 -20.71
C ALA A 99 137.48 10.80 -19.39
N PHE A 100 138.08 11.12 -18.23
CA PHE A 100 137.52 10.81 -16.91
C PHE A 100 136.23 11.60 -16.63
N LEU A 101 136.23 12.90 -16.93
CA LEU A 101 135.03 13.73 -16.82
C LEU A 101 133.98 13.22 -17.79
N PHE A 102 134.34 12.85 -19.03
CA PHE A 102 133.40 12.30 -20.00
C PHE A 102 132.82 10.97 -19.53
N THR A 103 133.63 10.02 -19.04
CA THR A 103 133.15 8.74 -18.50
C THR A 103 132.30 8.94 -17.25
N ASN A 104 132.69 9.85 -16.35
CA ASN A 104 131.92 10.17 -15.14
C ASN A 104 130.62 10.88 -15.48
N THR A 105 130.62 11.80 -16.46
CA THR A 105 129.39 12.44 -16.93
C THR A 105 128.50 11.46 -17.69
N ASP A 106 129.06 10.55 -18.49
CA ASP A 106 128.34 9.50 -19.23
C ASP A 106 127.71 8.49 -18.25
N GLU A 107 128.42 8.13 -17.18
CA GLU A 107 127.89 7.30 -16.10
C GLU A 107 126.78 8.00 -15.31
N HIS A 108 126.95 9.28 -14.95
CA HIS A 108 125.88 10.06 -14.32
C HIS A 108 124.67 10.29 -15.24
N LEU A 109 124.89 10.52 -16.55
CA LEU A 109 123.82 10.63 -17.53
C LEU A 109 123.03 9.32 -17.62
N ARG A 110 123.71 8.17 -17.68
CA ARG A 110 123.04 6.85 -17.64
C ARG A 110 122.24 6.64 -16.36
N LEU A 111 122.78 6.99 -15.21
CA LEU A 111 122.10 6.83 -13.93
C LEU A 111 120.85 7.71 -13.83
N VAL A 112 120.92 8.96 -14.32
CA VAL A 112 119.77 9.86 -14.41
C VAL A 112 118.76 9.37 -15.45
N GLU A 113 119.20 8.84 -16.60
CA GLU A 113 118.32 8.24 -17.60
C GLU A 113 117.58 7.01 -17.05
N ASP A 114 118.27 6.15 -16.28
CA ASP A 114 117.67 5.00 -15.59
C ASP A 114 116.67 5.46 -14.51
N GLU A 115 117.02 6.47 -13.71
CA GLU A 115 116.12 7.03 -12.68
C GLU A 115 114.87 7.68 -13.30
N ILE A 116 115.01 8.40 -14.42
CA ILE A 116 113.86 8.93 -15.19
C ILE A 116 113.03 7.79 -15.79
N ALA A 117 113.67 6.72 -16.29
CA ALA A 117 112.97 5.58 -16.85
C ALA A 117 112.23 4.77 -15.78
N ASP A 118 112.80 4.62 -14.59
CA ASP A 118 112.16 4.03 -13.41
C ASP A 118 110.97 4.87 -12.93
N ALA A 119 111.16 6.18 -12.73
CA ALA A 119 110.09 7.10 -12.33
C ALA A 119 108.94 7.13 -13.36
N ARG A 120 109.26 7.03 -14.65
CA ARG A 120 108.25 6.92 -15.71
C ARG A 120 107.51 5.58 -15.67
N ARG A 121 108.19 4.48 -15.34
CA ARG A 121 107.55 3.16 -15.17
C ARG A 121 106.61 3.16 -13.97
N GLU A 122 107.05 3.67 -12.83
CA GLU A 122 106.23 3.81 -11.61
C GLU A 122 105.00 4.69 -11.87
N ALA A 123 105.17 5.86 -12.50
CA ALA A 123 104.05 6.73 -12.86
C ALA A 123 103.03 6.05 -13.80
N LEU A 124 103.49 5.22 -14.76
CA LEU A 124 102.60 4.44 -15.64
C LEU A 124 101.94 3.25 -14.93
N GLU A 125 102.54 2.72 -13.87
CA GLU A 125 101.93 1.69 -13.03
C GLU A 125 100.87 2.29 -12.10
N ASP A 126 101.16 3.44 -11.50
CA ASP A 126 100.22 4.19 -10.68
C ASP A 126 99.01 4.65 -11.50
N ASP A 127 99.23 5.18 -12.71
CA ASP A 127 98.15 5.58 -13.62
C ASP A 127 97.25 4.39 -13.98
N ARG A 128 97.83 3.25 -14.36
CA ARG A 128 97.08 2.00 -14.60
C ARG A 128 96.34 1.51 -13.37
N SER A 129 96.92 1.64 -12.18
CA SER A 129 96.30 1.25 -10.89
C SER A 129 95.12 2.16 -10.52
N ILE A 130 95.24 3.47 -10.77
CA ILE A 130 94.15 4.44 -10.58
C ILE A 130 93.03 4.16 -11.58
N GLU A 131 93.35 3.96 -12.86
CA GLU A 131 92.37 3.62 -13.90
C GLU A 131 91.64 2.32 -13.57
N SER A 132 92.34 1.27 -13.11
CA SER A 132 91.69 0.00 -12.75
C SER A 132 90.76 0.16 -11.54
N ARG A 133 91.18 0.89 -10.49
CA ARG A 133 90.34 1.17 -9.32
C ARG A 133 89.10 1.98 -9.68
N PHE A 134 89.26 3.00 -10.51
CA PHE A 134 88.14 3.81 -10.98
C PHE A 134 87.19 3.00 -11.86
N ALA A 135 87.71 2.18 -12.78
CA ALA A 135 86.91 1.29 -13.61
C ALA A 135 86.14 0.26 -12.78
N ASP A 136 86.76 -0.30 -11.75
CA ASP A 136 86.10 -1.25 -10.84
C ASP A 136 85.02 -0.56 -9.98
N GLU A 137 85.25 0.66 -9.49
CA GLU A 137 84.23 1.42 -8.75
C GLU A 137 83.07 1.85 -9.65
N VAL A 138 83.34 2.27 -10.89
CA VAL A 138 82.29 2.56 -11.89
C VAL A 138 81.49 1.29 -12.21
N ARG A 139 82.14 0.14 -12.36
CA ARG A 139 81.46 -1.14 -12.57
C ARG A 139 80.57 -1.49 -11.37
N ARG A 140 81.13 -1.43 -10.15
CA ARG A 140 80.43 -1.71 -8.89
C ARG A 140 79.18 -0.84 -8.73
N THR A 141 79.30 0.47 -8.93
CA THR A 141 78.18 1.41 -8.82
C THR A 141 77.14 1.23 -9.94
N THR A 142 77.58 0.85 -11.14
CA THR A 142 76.68 0.51 -12.26
C THR A 142 75.87 -0.75 -11.97
N ASP A 143 76.51 -1.79 -11.41
CA ASP A 143 75.85 -3.03 -11.01
C ASP A 143 74.86 -2.78 -9.85
N GLU A 144 75.26 -2.02 -8.83
CA GLU A 144 74.35 -1.60 -7.74
C GLU A 144 73.14 -0.83 -8.25
N LEU A 145 73.32 0.06 -9.24
CA LEU A 145 72.23 0.81 -9.85
C LEU A 145 71.33 -0.10 -10.70
N ALA A 146 71.88 -1.10 -11.37
CA ALA A 146 71.13 -2.09 -12.12
C ALA A 146 70.27 -2.95 -11.19
N ASP A 147 70.83 -3.43 -10.07
CA ASP A 147 70.12 -4.19 -9.05
C ASP A 147 69.03 -3.36 -8.37
N ALA A 148 69.31 -2.11 -8.04
CA ALA A 148 68.31 -1.20 -7.48
C ALA A 148 67.15 -0.95 -8.47
N ARG A 149 67.44 -0.78 -9.77
CA ARG A 149 66.41 -0.65 -10.81
C ARG A 149 65.58 -1.93 -10.96
N ALA A 150 66.22 -3.10 -10.90
CA ALA A 150 65.52 -4.37 -10.95
C ALA A 150 64.60 -4.56 -9.72
N SER A 151 65.07 -4.23 -8.52
CA SER A 151 64.27 -4.26 -7.28
C SER A 151 63.08 -3.29 -7.33
N LEU A 152 63.28 -2.08 -7.84
CA LEU A 152 62.19 -1.11 -8.03
C LEU A 152 61.16 -1.60 -9.07
N ALA A 153 61.59 -2.26 -10.14
CA ALA A 153 60.70 -2.84 -11.13
C ALA A 153 59.86 -3.99 -10.55
N ASP A 154 60.47 -4.87 -9.74
CA ASP A 154 59.76 -5.93 -9.02
C ASP A 154 58.75 -5.37 -8.00
N LEU A 155 59.16 -4.41 -7.18
CA LEU A 155 58.25 -3.74 -6.24
C LEU A 155 57.07 -3.08 -6.94
N ARG A 156 57.32 -2.41 -8.08
CA ARG A 156 56.26 -1.82 -8.89
C ARG A 156 55.29 -2.88 -9.42
N ALA A 157 55.81 -3.99 -9.94
CA ALA A 157 54.98 -5.09 -10.44
C ALA A 157 54.08 -5.68 -9.33
N ARG A 158 54.64 -5.90 -8.12
CA ARG A 158 53.89 -6.38 -6.95
C ARG A 158 52.81 -5.40 -6.49
N LEU A 159 53.10 -4.10 -6.52
CA LEU A 159 52.12 -3.07 -6.19
C LEU A 159 50.98 -3.01 -7.21
N GLU A 160 51.29 -3.11 -8.50
CA GLU A 160 50.30 -3.14 -9.57
C GLU A 160 49.42 -4.41 -9.48
N GLU A 161 50.01 -5.57 -9.17
CA GLU A 161 49.27 -6.81 -8.95
C GLU A 161 48.37 -6.72 -7.71
N SER A 162 48.90 -6.21 -6.59
CA SER A 162 48.11 -5.98 -5.37
C SER A 162 46.97 -4.99 -5.59
N ALA A 163 47.17 -3.95 -6.39
CA ALA A 163 46.13 -2.99 -6.75
C ALA A 163 45.06 -3.63 -7.64
N ARG A 164 45.46 -4.42 -8.65
CA ARG A 164 44.54 -5.20 -9.49
C ARG A 164 43.70 -6.17 -8.66
N SER A 165 44.33 -6.98 -7.81
CA SER A 165 43.63 -7.94 -6.93
C SER A 165 42.62 -7.26 -5.99
N ARG A 166 42.98 -6.10 -5.41
CA ARG A 166 42.06 -5.31 -4.58
C ARG A 166 40.88 -4.75 -5.38
N ASN A 167 41.13 -4.23 -6.57
CA ASN A 167 40.07 -3.72 -7.44
C ASN A 167 39.10 -4.82 -7.88
N ASP A 168 39.62 -6.01 -8.24
CA ASP A 168 38.78 -7.16 -8.58
C ASP A 168 37.94 -7.62 -7.39
N SER A 169 38.53 -7.62 -6.18
CA SER A 169 37.80 -7.94 -4.95
C SER A 169 36.69 -6.92 -4.65
N LEU A 170 36.98 -5.63 -4.80
CA LEU A 170 35.99 -4.56 -4.66
C LEU A 170 34.88 -4.64 -5.72
N ALA A 171 35.21 -5.05 -6.94
CA ALA A 171 34.24 -5.26 -8.00
C ALA A 171 33.25 -6.38 -7.65
N ARG A 172 33.74 -7.51 -7.11
CA ARG A 172 32.88 -8.61 -6.62
C ARG A 172 31.97 -8.17 -5.48
N VAL A 173 32.53 -7.49 -4.47
CA VAL A 173 31.72 -6.97 -3.35
C VAL A 173 30.65 -6.00 -3.84
N ARG A 174 30.95 -5.16 -4.84
CA ARG A 174 29.95 -4.25 -5.43
C ARG A 174 28.84 -5.02 -6.14
N GLU A 175 29.17 -6.08 -6.88
CA GLU A 175 28.19 -6.95 -7.53
C GLU A 175 27.29 -7.64 -6.50
N ASP A 176 27.88 -8.20 -5.44
CA ASP A 176 27.14 -8.81 -4.33
C ASP A 176 26.18 -7.80 -3.68
N ILE A 177 26.63 -6.57 -3.42
CA ILE A 177 25.78 -5.51 -2.85
C ILE A 177 24.57 -5.23 -3.75
N LEU A 178 24.76 -5.16 -5.07
CA LEU A 178 23.67 -4.92 -6.01
C LEU A 178 22.69 -6.10 -6.06
N GLU A 179 23.21 -7.33 -5.99
CA GLU A 179 22.36 -8.53 -5.90
C GLU A 179 21.51 -8.51 -4.62
N TRP A 180 22.13 -8.23 -3.47
CA TRP A 180 21.43 -8.16 -2.18
C TRP A 180 20.41 -7.01 -2.13
N ASP A 181 20.71 -5.87 -2.76
CA ASP A 181 19.75 -4.76 -2.92
C ASP A 181 18.55 -5.16 -3.78
N GLY A 182 18.75 -5.95 -4.85
CA GLY A 182 17.67 -6.56 -5.61
C GLY A 182 16.80 -7.47 -4.74
N ARG A 183 17.43 -8.40 -4.00
CA ARG A 183 16.72 -9.33 -3.11
C ARG A 183 15.96 -8.62 -2.00
N LEU A 184 16.50 -7.53 -1.47
CA LEU A 184 15.82 -6.73 -0.44
C LEU A 184 14.56 -6.06 -0.99
N ARG A 185 14.61 -5.51 -2.21
CA ARG A 185 13.44 -4.96 -2.90
C ARG A 185 12.38 -6.03 -3.17
N ASP A 186 12.77 -7.24 -3.54
CA ASP A 186 11.83 -8.35 -3.72
C ASP A 186 11.11 -8.68 -2.39
N VAL A 187 11.85 -8.73 -1.28
CA VAL A 187 11.27 -8.95 0.06
C VAL A 187 10.34 -7.81 0.46
N GLU A 188 10.71 -6.56 0.20
CA GLU A 188 9.85 -5.39 0.44
C GLU A 188 8.56 -5.46 -0.40
N GLY A 189 8.66 -5.91 -1.66
CA GLY A 189 7.51 -6.18 -2.52
C GLY A 189 6.57 -7.25 -1.94
N VAL A 190 7.12 -8.34 -1.41
CA VAL A 190 6.34 -9.38 -0.72
C VAL A 190 5.66 -8.82 0.53
N LEU A 191 6.38 -8.06 1.36
CA LEU A 191 5.81 -7.45 2.58
C LEU A 191 4.64 -6.53 2.24
N SER A 192 4.76 -5.66 1.23
CA SER A 192 3.67 -4.79 0.80
C SER A 192 2.43 -5.56 0.33
N THR A 193 2.63 -6.75 -0.26
CA THR A 193 1.55 -7.64 -0.69
C THR A 193 0.87 -8.29 0.53
N VAL A 194 1.65 -8.73 1.51
CA VAL A 194 1.13 -9.27 2.77
C VAL A 194 0.33 -8.22 3.53
N GLU A 195 0.80 -6.98 3.60
CA GLU A 195 0.08 -5.86 4.21
C GLU A 195 -1.27 -5.61 3.51
N ARG A 196 -1.29 -5.60 2.17
CA ARG A 196 -2.52 -5.45 1.39
C ARG A 196 -3.52 -6.57 1.68
N HIS A 197 -3.08 -7.83 1.64
CA HIS A 197 -3.93 -8.96 1.98
C HIS A 197 -4.41 -8.92 3.44
N GLY A 198 -3.61 -8.39 4.37
CA GLY A 198 -4.02 -8.17 5.75
C GLY A 198 -5.22 -7.22 5.87
N ILE A 199 -5.24 -6.15 5.07
CA ILE A 199 -6.37 -5.21 5.00
C ILE A 199 -7.61 -5.91 4.40
N GLU A 200 -7.46 -6.64 3.29
CA GLU A 200 -8.55 -7.38 2.65
C GLU A 200 -9.17 -8.42 3.59
N LEU A 201 -8.33 -9.19 4.30
CA LEU A 201 -8.78 -10.15 5.31
C LEU A 201 -9.53 -9.45 6.46
N GLY A 202 -9.10 -8.25 6.85
CA GLY A 202 -9.83 -7.40 7.79
C GLY A 202 -11.24 -7.07 7.30
N GLN A 203 -11.37 -6.59 6.06
CA GLN A 203 -12.67 -6.27 5.45
C GLN A 203 -13.59 -7.49 5.32
N ILE A 204 -13.03 -8.64 4.94
CA ILE A 204 -13.78 -9.91 4.86
C ILE A 204 -14.29 -10.30 6.24
N ARG A 205 -13.46 -10.22 7.28
CA ARG A 205 -13.85 -10.52 8.66
C ARG A 205 -14.99 -9.60 9.12
N ASP A 206 -14.89 -8.31 8.85
CA ASP A 206 -15.92 -7.34 9.26
C ASP A 206 -17.23 -7.57 8.50
N SER A 207 -17.16 -7.89 7.21
CA SER A 207 -18.32 -8.29 6.39
C SER A 207 -18.97 -9.58 6.92
N ALA A 208 -18.17 -10.56 7.32
CA ALA A 208 -18.67 -11.80 7.91
C ALA A 208 -19.34 -11.57 9.28
N ALA A 209 -18.85 -10.62 10.07
CA ALA A 209 -19.50 -10.23 11.32
C ALA A 209 -20.87 -9.56 11.08
N ASN A 210 -20.96 -8.70 10.07
CA ASN A 210 -22.24 -8.09 9.66
C ASN A 210 -23.22 -9.14 9.16
N LEU A 211 -22.79 -10.03 8.25
CA LEU A 211 -23.62 -11.13 7.74
C LEU A 211 -24.14 -12.05 8.85
N ARG A 212 -23.32 -12.33 9.87
CA ARG A 212 -23.78 -13.11 11.03
C ARG A 212 -24.93 -12.43 11.75
N THR A 213 -24.84 -11.12 11.96
CA THR A 213 -25.90 -10.32 12.58
C THR A 213 -27.16 -10.33 11.73
N ASP A 214 -27.02 -10.14 10.42
CA ASP A 214 -28.14 -10.15 9.48
C ASP A 214 -28.85 -11.52 9.43
N ILE A 215 -28.11 -12.62 9.47
CA ILE A 215 -28.67 -13.98 9.51
C ILE A 215 -29.54 -14.17 10.77
N VAL A 216 -29.10 -13.66 11.91
CA VAL A 216 -29.90 -13.72 13.16
C VAL A 216 -31.19 -12.93 13.00
N LEU A 217 -31.12 -11.69 12.50
CA LEU A 217 -32.29 -10.83 12.28
C LEU A 217 -33.28 -11.42 11.26
N VAL A 218 -32.77 -12.02 10.18
CA VAL A 218 -33.59 -12.73 9.20
C VAL A 218 -34.24 -13.95 9.85
N GLY A 219 -33.50 -14.71 10.67
CA GLY A 219 -34.04 -15.85 11.41
C GLY A 219 -35.20 -15.46 12.35
N GLU A 220 -35.04 -14.36 13.09
CA GLU A 220 -36.10 -13.80 13.93
C GLU A 220 -37.33 -13.39 13.11
N ARG A 221 -37.11 -12.71 11.98
CA ARG A 221 -38.19 -12.29 11.07
C ARG A 221 -38.93 -13.46 10.45
N VAL A 222 -38.22 -14.52 10.05
CA VAL A 222 -38.82 -15.75 9.52
C VAL A 222 -39.66 -16.43 10.60
N LYS A 223 -39.16 -16.50 11.84
CA LYS A 223 -39.92 -17.04 12.97
C LYS A 223 -41.20 -16.24 13.20
N GLU A 224 -41.10 -14.91 13.25
CA GLU A 224 -42.26 -14.04 13.44
C GLU A 224 -43.30 -14.20 12.31
N GLN A 225 -42.87 -14.31 11.05
CA GLN A 225 -43.77 -14.55 9.91
C GLN A 225 -44.47 -15.90 10.01
N ARG A 226 -43.75 -16.96 10.40
CA ARG A 226 -44.34 -18.29 10.60
C ARG A 226 -45.38 -18.24 11.73
N ASP A 227 -45.04 -17.63 12.85
CA ASP A 227 -45.94 -17.55 14.00
C ASP A 227 -47.23 -16.77 13.63
N ARG A 228 -47.11 -15.67 12.85
CA ARG A 228 -48.28 -14.96 12.27
C ARG A 228 -49.11 -15.83 11.33
N GLN A 229 -48.47 -16.62 10.46
CA GLN A 229 -49.18 -17.53 9.56
C GLN A 229 -49.94 -18.61 10.33
N GLU A 230 -49.35 -19.18 11.37
CA GLU A 230 -50.01 -20.18 12.23
C GLU A 230 -51.23 -19.57 12.95
N GLU A 231 -51.13 -18.34 13.45
CA GLU A 231 -52.27 -17.62 14.04
C GLU A 231 -53.38 -17.34 13.01
N GLN A 232 -53.01 -16.87 11.81
CA GLN A 232 -53.96 -16.64 10.72
C GLN A 232 -54.65 -17.93 10.28
N GLN A 233 -53.91 -19.04 10.22
CA GLN A 233 -54.45 -20.33 9.85
C GLN A 233 -55.42 -20.86 10.91
N LYS A 234 -55.06 -20.76 12.21
CA LYS A 234 -55.99 -21.10 13.31
C LYS A 234 -57.24 -20.22 13.30
N ALA A 235 -57.08 -18.93 13.01
CA ALA A 235 -58.21 -18.02 12.87
C ALA A 235 -59.12 -18.44 11.70
N ALA A 236 -58.54 -18.73 10.52
CA ALA A 236 -59.29 -19.22 9.35
C ALA A 236 -59.99 -20.55 9.62
N GLU A 237 -59.32 -21.50 10.28
CA GLU A 237 -59.90 -22.79 10.66
C GLU A 237 -61.06 -22.63 11.66
N SER A 238 -60.97 -21.69 12.60
CA SER A 238 -62.06 -21.41 13.54
C SER A 238 -63.27 -20.76 12.87
N VAL A 239 -63.06 -19.88 11.87
CA VAL A 239 -64.13 -19.33 11.03
C VAL A 239 -64.78 -20.44 10.20
N GLN A 240 -63.99 -21.28 9.52
CA GLN A 240 -64.52 -22.39 8.72
C GLN A 240 -65.35 -23.36 9.57
N LYS A 241 -64.89 -23.70 10.77
CA LYS A 241 -65.62 -24.57 11.70
C LYS A 241 -66.93 -23.95 12.18
N SER A 242 -66.98 -22.62 12.31
CA SER A 242 -68.22 -21.91 12.61
C SER A 242 -69.19 -21.92 11.43
N GLU A 243 -68.68 -21.85 10.19
CA GLU A 243 -69.51 -21.90 8.99
C GLU A 243 -70.09 -23.29 8.73
N ASP A 244 -69.31 -24.37 8.91
CA ASP A 244 -69.77 -25.76 8.80
C ASP A 244 -70.80 -26.15 9.88
N SER A 245 -70.90 -25.36 10.95
CA SER A 245 -71.87 -25.57 12.06
C SER A 245 -73.22 -24.87 11.82
N GLN A 246 -73.34 -24.06 10.76
CA GLN A 246 -74.59 -23.36 10.49
C GLN A 246 -75.59 -24.30 9.82
N PRO A 247 -76.89 -24.22 10.18
CA PRO A 247 -77.91 -25.03 9.51
C PRO A 247 -77.89 -24.78 7.99
N ALA A 248 -78.23 -25.80 7.21
CA ALA A 248 -78.21 -25.73 5.74
C ALA A 248 -79.03 -24.57 5.15
N TRP A 249 -79.96 -24.01 5.93
CA TRP A 249 -80.80 -22.88 5.56
C TRP A 249 -80.19 -21.50 5.86
N TRP A 250 -79.10 -21.41 6.62
CA TRP A 250 -78.47 -20.15 7.03
C TRP A 250 -78.10 -19.21 5.86
N PRO A 251 -77.54 -19.70 4.73
CA PRO A 251 -77.25 -18.82 3.59
C PRO A 251 -78.47 -18.05 3.06
N LEU A 252 -79.68 -18.61 3.22
CA LEU A 252 -80.93 -18.00 2.78
C LEU A 252 -81.36 -16.80 3.65
N VAL A 253 -80.81 -16.64 4.86
CA VAL A 253 -81.09 -15.48 5.73
C VAL A 253 -80.63 -14.18 5.06
N GLY A 254 -79.51 -14.21 4.33
CA GLY A 254 -79.01 -13.04 3.59
C GLY A 254 -79.97 -12.59 2.48
N GLU A 255 -80.67 -13.53 1.85
CA GLU A 255 -81.62 -13.24 0.77
C GLU A 255 -82.87 -12.47 1.23
N LEU A 256 -83.21 -12.54 2.53
CA LEU A 256 -84.28 -11.74 3.15
C LEU A 256 -84.02 -10.23 3.07
N SER A 257 -82.77 -9.79 2.85
CA SER A 257 -82.41 -8.38 2.71
C SER A 257 -82.27 -7.94 1.24
N SER A 258 -82.63 -8.79 0.28
CA SER A 258 -82.54 -8.47 -1.14
C SER A 258 -83.43 -7.28 -1.52
N GLN A 259 -82.95 -6.44 -2.44
CA GLN A 259 -83.77 -5.35 -3.00
C GLN A 259 -84.95 -5.88 -3.84
N ASN A 260 -84.84 -7.10 -4.39
CA ASN A 260 -85.88 -7.72 -5.19
C ASN A 260 -86.90 -8.46 -4.28
N SER A 261 -88.17 -8.05 -4.32
CA SER A 261 -89.21 -8.67 -3.48
C SER A 261 -89.48 -10.14 -3.83
N GLY A 262 -89.29 -10.56 -5.09
CA GLY A 262 -89.39 -11.96 -5.50
C GLY A 262 -88.33 -12.84 -4.84
N VAL A 263 -87.09 -12.33 -4.68
CA VAL A 263 -86.01 -13.02 -3.97
C VAL A 263 -86.33 -13.12 -2.48
N ARG A 264 -86.80 -12.03 -1.86
CA ARG A 264 -87.23 -12.07 -0.44
C ARG A 264 -88.38 -13.05 -0.23
N TRP A 265 -89.38 -13.07 -1.11
CA TRP A 265 -90.50 -13.99 -1.06
C TRP A 265 -90.03 -15.45 -1.17
N GLN A 266 -89.14 -15.74 -2.12
CA GLN A 266 -88.57 -17.07 -2.30
C GLN A 266 -87.73 -17.50 -1.10
N ALA A 267 -86.96 -16.59 -0.50
CA ALA A 267 -86.19 -16.84 0.71
C ALA A 267 -87.12 -17.18 1.88
N VAL A 268 -88.18 -16.40 2.10
CA VAL A 268 -89.22 -16.68 3.10
C VAL A 268 -89.84 -18.07 2.90
N GLN A 269 -90.25 -18.40 1.68
CA GLN A 269 -90.82 -19.71 1.34
C GLN A 269 -89.84 -20.87 1.57
N SER A 270 -88.59 -20.70 1.14
CA SER A 270 -87.54 -21.72 1.24
C SER A 270 -87.15 -21.96 2.69
N LEU A 271 -86.99 -20.89 3.46
CA LEU A 271 -86.77 -20.92 4.91
C LEU A 271 -87.93 -21.60 5.64
N GLY A 272 -89.19 -21.31 5.28
CA GLY A 272 -90.36 -21.98 5.86
C GLY A 272 -90.48 -23.47 5.51
N ALA A 273 -90.01 -23.87 4.33
CA ALA A 273 -90.01 -25.26 3.89
C ALA A 273 -89.06 -26.16 4.71
N THR A 274 -88.07 -25.56 5.39
CA THR A 274 -87.13 -26.29 6.27
C THR A 274 -87.82 -26.92 7.47
N LYS A 275 -88.97 -26.35 7.90
CA LYS A 275 -89.68 -26.69 9.13
C LYS A 275 -88.84 -26.58 10.41
N ASP A 276 -87.70 -25.88 10.34
CA ASP A 276 -86.86 -25.61 11.49
C ASP A 276 -87.39 -24.40 12.27
N GLY A 277 -87.70 -24.60 13.56
CA GLY A 277 -88.21 -23.54 14.42
C GLY A 277 -87.23 -22.37 14.62
N ALA A 278 -85.92 -22.61 14.51
CA ALA A 278 -84.90 -21.57 14.64
C ALA A 278 -85.00 -20.48 13.56
N VAL A 279 -85.61 -20.80 12.41
CA VAL A 279 -85.87 -19.87 11.32
C VAL A 279 -86.85 -18.76 11.71
N ALA A 280 -87.77 -19.04 12.64
CA ALA A 280 -88.85 -18.13 13.00
C ALA A 280 -88.36 -16.75 13.46
N THR A 281 -87.23 -16.69 14.18
CA THR A 281 -86.62 -15.45 14.64
C THR A 281 -86.20 -14.55 13.47
N HIS A 282 -85.69 -15.15 12.39
CA HIS A 282 -85.28 -14.42 11.18
C HIS A 282 -86.47 -13.95 10.34
N LEU A 283 -87.55 -14.74 10.30
CA LEU A 283 -88.74 -14.41 9.52
C LEU A 283 -89.64 -13.36 10.16
N THR A 284 -89.61 -13.20 11.50
CA THR A 284 -90.54 -12.31 12.21
C THR A 284 -90.52 -10.86 11.70
N ALA A 285 -89.36 -10.33 11.31
CA ALA A 285 -89.23 -8.99 10.74
C ALA A 285 -89.93 -8.83 9.37
N MET A 286 -90.10 -9.92 8.62
CA MET A 286 -90.69 -9.91 7.28
C MET A 286 -92.20 -9.71 7.27
N LEU A 287 -92.85 -9.75 8.44
CA LEU A 287 -94.23 -9.28 8.62
C LEU A 287 -94.39 -7.77 8.41
N LYS A 288 -93.30 -7.01 8.32
CA LYS A 288 -93.30 -5.57 8.03
C LYS A 288 -92.69 -5.24 6.66
N ASP A 289 -92.49 -6.25 5.81
CA ASP A 289 -91.93 -6.06 4.46
C ASP A 289 -92.79 -5.10 3.62
N PRO A 290 -92.20 -4.23 2.79
CA PRO A 290 -92.98 -3.37 1.88
C PRO A 290 -93.88 -4.17 0.93
N ASP A 291 -93.48 -5.38 0.54
CA ASP A 291 -94.22 -6.23 -0.37
C ASP A 291 -95.31 -7.06 0.35
N ILE A 292 -96.54 -6.93 -0.15
CA ILE A 292 -97.74 -7.65 0.31
C ILE A 292 -97.57 -9.17 0.33
N PHE A 293 -96.97 -9.75 -0.71
CA PHE A 293 -96.82 -11.20 -0.84
C PHE A 293 -95.80 -11.73 0.16
N VAL A 294 -94.73 -10.97 0.42
CA VAL A 294 -93.73 -11.31 1.44
C VAL A 294 -94.36 -11.30 2.83
N ARG A 295 -95.12 -10.26 3.19
CA ARG A 295 -95.81 -10.20 4.50
C ARG A 295 -96.80 -11.35 4.68
N MET A 296 -97.63 -11.61 3.66
CA MET A 296 -98.62 -12.69 3.69
C MET A 296 -97.96 -14.08 3.80
N ALA A 297 -96.91 -14.34 3.02
CA ALA A 297 -96.17 -15.60 3.08
C ALA A 297 -95.51 -15.79 4.45
N THR A 298 -94.89 -14.74 4.98
CA THR A 298 -94.28 -14.76 6.31
C THR A 298 -95.30 -15.10 7.40
N ALA A 299 -96.50 -14.48 7.36
CA ALA A 299 -97.55 -14.77 8.32
C ALA A 299 -97.97 -16.24 8.30
N ARG A 300 -98.17 -16.82 7.11
CA ARG A 300 -98.51 -18.25 6.96
C ARG A 300 -97.40 -19.16 7.49
N ILE A 301 -96.16 -18.88 7.10
CA ILE A 301 -95.01 -19.71 7.49
C ILE A 301 -94.77 -19.69 8.99
N LEU A 302 -94.90 -18.55 9.66
CA LEU A 302 -94.80 -18.49 11.11
C LEU A 302 -95.90 -19.34 11.80
N GLY A 303 -97.09 -19.42 11.20
CA GLY A 303 -98.14 -20.34 11.63
C GLY A 303 -97.77 -21.81 11.41
N ASP A 304 -97.27 -22.14 10.23
CA ASP A 304 -96.85 -23.49 9.86
C ASP A 304 -95.66 -24.01 10.70
N LEU A 305 -94.76 -23.12 11.09
CA LEU A 305 -93.63 -23.40 11.97
C LEU A 305 -94.03 -23.48 13.46
N GLN A 306 -95.30 -23.21 13.79
CA GLN A 306 -95.78 -23.12 15.17
C GLN A 306 -94.95 -22.12 16.00
N ALA A 307 -94.55 -21.01 15.37
CA ALA A 307 -93.60 -20.05 15.92
C ALA A 307 -94.22 -19.16 17.00
N VAL A 308 -94.17 -19.60 18.25
CA VAL A 308 -94.65 -18.83 19.42
C VAL A 308 -93.99 -17.44 19.50
N VAL A 309 -92.68 -17.35 19.20
CA VAL A 309 -91.94 -16.07 19.18
C VAL A 309 -92.51 -15.05 18.19
N GLY A 310 -93.21 -15.51 17.15
CA GLY A 310 -93.83 -14.65 16.15
C GLY A 310 -95.20 -14.09 16.55
N ILE A 311 -95.80 -14.57 17.64
CA ILE A 311 -97.16 -14.18 18.06
C ILE A 311 -97.34 -12.66 18.20
N PRO A 312 -96.45 -11.89 18.87
CA PRO A 312 -96.62 -10.44 18.96
C PRO A 312 -96.68 -9.76 17.60
N ALA A 313 -95.80 -10.16 16.68
CA ALA A 313 -95.75 -9.58 15.34
C ALA A 313 -96.94 -10.02 14.47
N LEU A 314 -97.43 -11.25 14.64
CA LEU A 314 -98.66 -11.72 13.98
C LEU A 314 -99.90 -10.96 14.50
N ILE A 315 -99.96 -10.62 15.79
CA ILE A 315 -101.02 -9.78 16.37
C ILE A 315 -100.99 -8.38 15.74
N ASP A 316 -99.81 -7.78 15.59
CA ASP A 316 -99.65 -6.49 14.91
C ASP A 316 -100.09 -6.58 13.43
N ALA A 317 -99.80 -7.69 12.75
CA ALA A 317 -100.21 -7.92 11.37
C ALA A 317 -101.73 -8.12 11.19
N LEU A 318 -102.53 -8.21 12.26
CA LEU A 318 -103.99 -8.09 12.18
C LEU A 318 -104.45 -6.65 11.86
N GLU A 319 -103.57 -5.67 12.04
CA GLU A 319 -103.81 -4.27 11.69
C GLU A 319 -103.30 -3.91 10.30
N ASP A 320 -102.71 -4.87 9.55
CA ASP A 320 -102.17 -4.66 8.20
C ASP A 320 -103.21 -4.01 7.27
N PRO A 321 -102.84 -3.07 6.38
CA PRO A 321 -103.76 -2.46 5.42
C PRO A 321 -104.43 -3.50 4.50
N GLU A 322 -103.75 -4.60 4.21
CA GLU A 322 -104.23 -5.61 3.28
C GLU A 322 -105.05 -6.71 3.98
N ALA A 323 -106.21 -7.05 3.40
CA ALA A 323 -107.08 -8.08 3.97
C ALA A 323 -106.46 -9.48 3.96
N SER A 324 -105.73 -9.83 2.90
CA SER A 324 -105.08 -11.13 2.76
C SER A 324 -103.97 -11.37 3.79
N VAL A 325 -103.22 -10.32 4.17
CA VAL A 325 -102.23 -10.39 5.27
C VAL A 325 -102.94 -10.57 6.61
N ARG A 326 -104.00 -9.82 6.87
CA ARG A 326 -104.81 -9.97 8.10
C ARG A 326 -105.41 -11.38 8.23
N GLU A 327 -105.87 -11.94 7.12
CA GLU A 327 -106.40 -13.29 7.06
C GLU A 327 -105.32 -14.34 7.36
N ALA A 328 -104.16 -14.23 6.72
CA ALA A 328 -103.03 -15.10 7.02
C ALA A 328 -102.63 -15.04 8.50
N SER A 329 -102.53 -13.83 9.06
CA SER A 329 -102.15 -13.60 10.45
C SER A 329 -103.16 -14.18 11.44
N VAL A 330 -104.47 -14.01 11.22
CA VAL A 330 -105.48 -14.60 12.14
C VAL A 330 -105.52 -16.12 12.04
N VAL A 331 -105.32 -16.68 10.85
CA VAL A 331 -105.25 -18.15 10.66
C VAL A 331 -104.04 -18.70 11.39
N SER A 332 -102.87 -18.08 11.22
CA SER A 332 -101.65 -18.48 11.91
C SER A 332 -101.78 -18.34 13.42
N LEU A 333 -102.30 -17.22 13.94
CA LEU A 333 -102.54 -17.04 15.37
C LEU A 333 -103.46 -18.12 15.95
N ARG A 334 -104.54 -18.48 15.25
CA ARG A 334 -105.41 -19.59 15.65
C ARG A 334 -104.65 -20.91 15.66
N GLY A 335 -103.82 -21.15 14.64
CA GLY A 335 -103.01 -22.36 14.51
C GLY A 335 -101.98 -22.51 15.63
N VAL A 336 -101.25 -21.45 15.97
CA VAL A 336 -100.19 -21.49 16.99
C VAL A 336 -100.76 -21.48 18.41
N THR A 337 -101.86 -20.77 18.67
CA THR A 337 -102.35 -20.51 20.04
C THR A 337 -103.59 -21.33 20.42
N GLY A 338 -104.29 -21.90 19.43
CA GLY A 338 -105.61 -22.51 19.61
C GLY A 338 -106.74 -21.51 19.91
N GLN A 339 -106.46 -20.21 20.05
CA GLN A 339 -107.45 -19.21 20.44
C GLN A 339 -108.24 -18.67 19.25
N ASN A 340 -109.52 -18.38 19.47
CA ASN A 340 -110.38 -17.80 18.43
C ASN A 340 -111.24 -16.64 18.97
N PHE A 341 -110.79 -15.41 18.73
CA PHE A 341 -111.53 -14.20 19.09
C PHE A 341 -112.49 -13.69 17.99
N ARG A 342 -112.85 -14.54 17.01
CA ARG A 342 -113.78 -14.22 15.91
C ARG A 342 -113.39 -12.92 15.16
N PHE A 343 -112.09 -12.76 14.90
CA PHE A 343 -111.59 -11.66 14.09
C PHE A 343 -112.03 -11.86 12.63
N ASP A 344 -112.62 -10.80 12.06
CA ASP A 344 -113.04 -10.71 10.65
C ASP A 344 -112.02 -9.83 9.89
N PRO A 345 -111.23 -10.41 8.96
CA PRO A 345 -110.28 -9.66 8.14
C PRO A 345 -110.92 -8.57 7.28
N GLY A 346 -112.15 -8.76 6.81
CA GLY A 346 -112.89 -7.78 6.00
C GLY A 346 -113.72 -6.79 6.81
N GLY A 347 -113.82 -6.99 8.13
CA GLY A 347 -114.68 -6.23 9.01
C GLY A 347 -114.27 -4.76 9.20
N LYS A 348 -115.17 -3.96 9.76
CA LYS A 348 -114.95 -2.54 10.03
C LYS A 348 -113.73 -2.36 10.96
N GLY A 349 -112.92 -1.32 10.71
CA GLY A 349 -111.68 -1.08 11.48
C GLY A 349 -111.89 -0.99 12.99
N SER A 350 -113.01 -0.40 13.45
CA SER A 350 -113.35 -0.31 14.87
C SER A 350 -113.68 -1.68 15.51
N GLU A 351 -114.22 -2.62 14.74
CA GLU A 351 -114.49 -3.99 15.21
C GLU A 351 -113.19 -4.81 15.22
N ARG A 352 -112.35 -4.67 14.19
CA ARG A 352 -111.02 -5.29 14.13
C ARG A 352 -110.17 -4.85 15.31
N ALA A 353 -110.10 -3.55 15.60
CA ALA A 353 -109.33 -3.00 16.72
C ALA A 353 -109.74 -3.59 18.09
N LYS A 354 -111.04 -3.82 18.31
CA LYS A 354 -111.54 -4.49 19.54
C LYS A 354 -110.99 -5.91 19.65
N ARG A 355 -110.91 -6.64 18.53
CA ARG A 355 -110.39 -8.02 18.49
C ARG A 355 -108.86 -8.06 18.60
N VAL A 356 -108.15 -7.12 17.98
CA VAL A 356 -106.69 -6.98 18.19
C VAL A 356 -106.37 -6.68 19.65
N LYS A 357 -107.12 -5.78 20.29
CA LYS A 357 -106.98 -5.53 21.73
C LYS A 357 -107.20 -6.80 22.56
N ALA A 358 -108.19 -7.62 22.22
CA ALA A 358 -108.42 -8.89 22.89
C ALA A 358 -107.24 -9.87 22.74
N TRP A 359 -106.65 -9.95 21.53
CA TRP A 359 -105.42 -10.71 21.28
C TRP A 359 -104.23 -10.20 22.10
N ARG A 360 -103.99 -8.88 22.13
CA ARG A 360 -102.90 -8.26 22.93
C ARG A 360 -103.07 -8.55 24.43
N THR A 361 -104.27 -8.32 24.98
CA THR A 361 -104.56 -8.59 26.40
C THR A 361 -104.45 -10.07 26.76
N TRP A 362 -104.77 -10.98 25.84
CA TRP A 362 -104.53 -12.41 26.06
C TRP A 362 -103.03 -12.72 26.07
N TRP A 363 -102.27 -12.21 25.10
CA TRP A 363 -100.83 -12.43 25.03
C TRP A 363 -100.10 -11.92 26.27
N GLU A 364 -100.43 -10.72 26.76
CA GLU A 364 -99.89 -10.17 28.02
C GLU A 364 -100.05 -11.10 29.23
N LYS A 365 -101.06 -11.98 29.23
CA LYS A 365 -101.32 -12.93 30.33
C LYS A 365 -100.74 -14.32 30.10
N SER A 366 -100.48 -14.68 28.84
CA SER A 366 -100.09 -16.04 28.42
C SER A 366 -98.67 -16.13 27.87
N ALA A 367 -97.99 -15.00 27.66
CA ALA A 367 -96.65 -14.96 27.09
C ALA A 367 -95.63 -15.77 27.91
N ASP A 368 -95.64 -15.60 29.24
CA ASP A 368 -94.70 -16.28 30.15
C ASP A 368 -94.87 -17.81 30.12
N ASP A 369 -96.11 -18.29 30.00
CA ASP A 369 -96.43 -19.73 29.94
C ASP A 369 -96.03 -20.36 28.59
N LEU A 370 -96.24 -19.63 27.49
CA LEU A 370 -95.98 -20.14 26.14
C LEU A 370 -94.52 -20.04 25.70
N LEU A 371 -93.76 -19.07 26.22
CA LEU A 371 -92.34 -18.90 25.87
C LEU A 371 -91.39 -19.78 26.70
N GLY A 372 -91.90 -20.42 27.76
CA GLY A 372 -91.13 -21.29 28.65
C GLY A 372 -90.16 -20.50 29.53
N SER A 373 -90.43 -20.46 30.83
CA SER A 373 -89.54 -19.94 31.88
C SER A 373 -88.28 -20.78 32.07
#